data_AF-X1TLE1-F1
#
_entry.id   AF-X1TLE1-F1
#
_cell.length_a   1.000
_cell.length_b   1.000
_cell.length_c   1.000
_cell.angle_alpha   90.00
_cell.angle_beta   90.00
_cell.angle_gamma   90.00
#
_symmetry.space_group_name_H-M   'P 1'
#
loop_
_entity.id
_entity.type
_entity.pdbx_description
1 polymer ?
#
loop_
_entity_poly.entity_id
_entity_poly.type
_entity_poly.pdbx_seq_one_letter_code
_entity_poly.pdbx_strand_id
1 'polypeptide(L)'
;MKEKVKNLLKIFIISLFCICFVALANGQDKVIMKNEEENKMEKATFAGGCFWCMESPFEELNGVTEVIAGYTGGHKENPTYEEVSTGKTGHLEAVQITFDPSIITYSELLDVFWRQINPTDIRGQFADRGEQYKTAVFYHSDEQKRLA
;
A
#
# COMPACT_ATOMS: atom_id res chain seq x y z
N MET A 1 20.85 -74.31 15.82
CA MET A 1 19.74 -73.63 16.56
C MET A 1 20.14 -72.26 17.12
N LYS A 2 21.35 -72.10 17.70
CA LYS A 2 21.84 -70.81 18.27
C LYS A 2 22.03 -69.67 17.25
N GLU A 3 22.38 -69.97 16.00
CA GLU A 3 22.58 -68.96 14.95
C GLU A 3 21.28 -68.35 14.39
N LYS A 4 20.23 -69.18 14.24
CA LYS A 4 18.91 -68.70 13.79
C LYS A 4 18.31 -67.71 14.81
N VAL A 5 18.50 -67.95 16.10
CA VAL A 5 18.05 -67.05 17.18
C VAL A 5 18.82 -65.73 17.18
N LYS A 6 20.15 -65.75 16.94
CA LYS A 6 20.97 -64.54 16.84
C LYS A 6 20.57 -63.67 15.64
N ASN A 7 20.27 -64.28 14.49
CA ASN A 7 19.82 -63.54 13.31
C ASN A 7 18.40 -62.99 13.48
N LEU A 8 17.51 -63.73 14.15
CA LEU A 8 16.16 -63.25 14.48
C LEU A 8 16.20 -62.05 15.44
N LEU A 9 17.08 -62.08 16.45
CA LEU A 9 17.27 -60.98 17.40
C LEU A 9 17.89 -59.73 16.74
N LYS A 10 18.80 -59.92 15.78
CA LYS A 10 19.37 -58.82 14.98
C LYS A 10 18.31 -58.14 14.09
N ILE A 11 17.43 -58.93 13.46
CA ILE A 11 16.34 -58.39 12.62
C ILE A 11 15.36 -57.57 13.46
N PHE A 12 15.03 -58.02 14.67
CA PHE A 12 14.19 -57.26 15.60
C PHE A 12 14.84 -55.94 16.01
N ILE A 13 16.13 -55.94 16.36
CA ILE A 13 16.89 -54.72 16.72
C ILE A 13 16.96 -53.74 15.54
N ILE A 14 17.21 -54.22 14.32
CA ILE A 14 17.29 -53.35 13.12
C ILE A 14 15.91 -52.76 12.80
N SER A 15 14.83 -53.55 12.92
CA SER A 15 13.48 -53.05 12.66
C SER A 15 13.01 -52.02 13.71
N LEU A 16 13.36 -52.22 14.99
CA LEU A 16 13.02 -51.30 16.07
C LEU A 16 13.80 -49.97 15.94
N PHE A 17 15.03 -50.04 15.44
CA PHE A 17 15.85 -48.85 15.16
C PHE A 17 15.30 -48.04 13.97
N CYS A 18 14.82 -48.71 12.91
CA CYS A 18 14.18 -48.04 11.76
C CYS A 18 12.87 -47.33 12.15
N ILE A 19 12.06 -47.91 13.02
CA ILE A 19 10.78 -47.31 13.45
C ILE A 19 11.04 -46.04 14.29
N CYS A 20 12.05 -46.04 15.16
CA CYS A 20 12.45 -44.83 15.91
C CYS A 20 13.02 -43.75 14.99
N PHE A 21 13.80 -44.11 13.96
CA PHE A 21 14.36 -43.13 13.01
C PHE A 21 13.28 -42.40 12.20
N VAL A 22 12.21 -43.12 11.81
CA VAL A 22 11.04 -42.52 11.12
C VAL A 22 10.22 -41.63 12.05
N ALA A 23 10.10 -41.99 13.33
CA ALA A 23 9.41 -41.14 14.32
C ALA A 23 10.16 -39.82 14.59
N LEU A 24 11.50 -39.84 14.59
CA LEU A 24 12.32 -38.62 14.70
C LEU A 24 12.32 -37.78 13.41
N ALA A 25 12.24 -38.39 12.23
CA ALA A 25 12.20 -37.66 10.97
C ALA A 25 10.85 -36.95 10.70
N ASN A 26 9.78 -37.34 11.40
CA ASN A 26 8.46 -36.69 11.29
C ASN A 26 8.26 -35.52 12.27
N GLY A 27 9.30 -35.12 13.01
CA GLY A 27 9.37 -33.83 13.66
C GLY A 27 9.68 -32.72 12.66
N GLN A 28 8.83 -32.54 11.66
CA GLN A 28 8.82 -31.29 10.90
C GLN A 28 8.10 -30.25 11.75
N ASP A 29 8.87 -29.57 12.59
CA ASP A 29 8.51 -28.23 13.00
C ASP A 29 8.14 -27.47 11.71
N LYS A 30 6.85 -27.20 11.56
CA LYS A 30 6.35 -26.23 10.60
C LYS A 30 6.99 -24.90 11.02
N VAL A 31 8.17 -24.62 10.50
CA VAL A 31 8.67 -23.26 10.37
C VAL A 31 7.59 -22.57 9.54
N ILE A 32 6.73 -21.84 10.23
CA ILE A 32 5.81 -20.89 9.61
C ILE A 32 6.72 -19.90 8.93
N MET A 33 6.97 -20.11 7.63
CA MET A 33 7.51 -19.09 6.75
C MET A 33 6.46 -17.99 6.71
N LYS A 34 6.55 -17.07 7.69
CA LYS A 34 5.93 -15.76 7.58
C LYS A 34 6.57 -15.18 6.32
N ASN A 35 5.80 -15.07 5.23
CA ASN A 35 6.17 -14.18 4.16
C ASN A 35 6.25 -12.80 4.82
N GLU A 36 7.46 -12.31 5.07
CA GLU A 36 7.69 -10.88 5.18
C GLU A 36 7.40 -10.33 3.78
N GLU A 37 6.13 -9.98 3.53
CA GLU A 37 5.86 -8.97 2.53
C GLU A 37 6.66 -7.75 2.99
N GLU A 38 7.76 -7.50 2.29
CA GLU A 38 8.50 -6.26 2.38
C GLU A 38 7.44 -5.16 2.16
N ASN A 39 7.03 -4.47 3.22
CA ASN A 39 5.98 -3.46 3.17
C ASN A 39 6.45 -2.35 2.27
N LYS A 40 6.12 -2.47 0.99
CA LYS A 40 6.52 -1.50 0.00
C LYS A 40 5.69 -0.26 0.22
N MET A 41 6.37 0.88 0.28
CA MET A 41 5.73 2.18 0.32
C MET A 41 4.71 2.29 -0.82
N GLU A 42 3.51 2.76 -0.49
CA GLU A 42 2.43 3.00 -1.42
C GLU A 42 2.31 4.48 -1.75
N LYS A 43 1.54 4.78 -2.81
CA LYS A 43 1.24 6.14 -3.24
C LYS A 43 -0.25 6.39 -3.24
N ALA A 44 -0.66 7.56 -2.76
CA ALA A 44 -2.00 8.12 -2.92
C ALA A 44 -1.89 9.43 -3.69
N THR A 45 -2.89 9.79 -4.50
CA THR A 45 -2.89 11.07 -5.21
C THR A 45 -4.27 11.69 -5.20
N PHE A 46 -4.35 12.89 -4.65
CA PHE A 46 -5.60 13.61 -4.41
C PHE A 46 -5.53 15.02 -4.97
N ALA A 47 -6.59 15.45 -5.66
CA ALA A 47 -6.83 16.82 -6.05
C ALA A 47 -8.01 17.37 -5.24
N GLY A 48 -7.84 18.56 -4.67
CA GLY A 48 -8.75 19.06 -3.63
C GLY A 48 -8.73 20.57 -3.43
N GLY A 49 -8.40 21.35 -4.45
CA GLY A 49 -8.20 22.80 -4.31
C GLY A 49 -6.72 23.17 -4.40
N CYS A 50 -6.32 24.29 -3.79
CA CYS A 50 -4.93 24.70 -3.77
C CYS A 50 -4.04 23.61 -3.15
N PHE A 51 -3.05 23.15 -3.89
CA PHE A 51 -2.15 22.09 -3.43
C PHE A 51 -1.39 22.42 -2.13
N TRP A 52 -1.03 23.69 -1.87
CA TRP A 52 -0.32 24.11 -0.66
C TRP A 52 -1.19 23.97 0.58
N CYS A 53 -2.50 24.15 0.44
CA CYS A 53 -3.45 23.89 1.52
C CYS A 53 -3.66 22.39 1.74
N MET A 54 -3.48 21.58 0.69
CA MET A 54 -3.65 20.14 0.73
C MET A 54 -2.42 19.40 1.22
N GLU A 55 -1.20 19.96 1.17
CA GLU A 55 0.02 19.30 1.64
C GLU A 55 0.03 19.11 3.17
N SER A 56 -0.14 20.21 3.92
CA SER A 56 0.03 20.23 5.37
C SER A 56 -0.84 19.21 6.15
N PRO A 57 -2.11 18.93 5.77
CA PRO A 57 -2.92 17.90 6.42
C PRO A 57 -2.33 16.49 6.40
N PHE A 58 -1.40 16.17 5.49
CA PHE A 58 -0.80 14.84 5.37
C PHE A 58 0.64 14.77 5.88
N GLU A 59 1.41 15.86 5.83
CA GLU A 59 2.84 15.87 6.18
C GLU A 59 3.13 15.41 7.62
N GLU A 60 2.22 15.68 8.55
CA GLU A 60 2.40 15.36 9.97
C GLU A 60 1.86 13.97 10.36
N LEU A 61 1.29 13.22 9.43
CA LEU A 61 0.69 11.92 9.71
C LEU A 61 1.78 10.86 9.89
N ASN A 62 1.73 10.14 11.01
CA ASN A 62 2.61 9.00 11.23
C ASN A 62 2.39 7.94 10.13
N GLY A 63 3.48 7.48 9.50
CA GLY A 63 3.43 6.56 8.36
C GLY A 63 3.47 7.25 6.99
N VAL A 64 3.27 8.57 6.91
CA VAL A 64 3.56 9.34 5.69
C VAL A 64 5.03 9.73 5.69
N THR A 65 5.70 9.49 4.55
CA THR A 65 7.14 9.80 4.39
C THR A 65 7.41 10.97 3.48
N GLU A 66 6.48 11.29 2.58
CA GLU A 66 6.63 12.36 1.60
C GLU A 66 5.26 12.82 1.11
N VAL A 67 5.12 14.14 0.91
CA VAL A 67 3.97 14.75 0.24
C VAL A 67 4.54 15.73 -0.80
N ILE A 68 4.14 15.58 -2.06
CA ILE A 68 4.61 16.42 -3.17
C ILE A 68 3.41 17.07 -3.86
N ALA A 69 3.38 18.40 -3.89
CA ALA A 69 2.53 19.17 -4.79
C ALA A 69 2.91 19.01 -6.27
N GLY A 70 1.89 18.91 -7.12
CA GLY A 70 2.06 18.82 -8.57
C GLY A 70 0.75 18.94 -9.34
N TYR A 71 0.79 18.52 -10.61
CA TYR A 71 -0.35 18.62 -11.53
C TYR A 71 -0.63 17.27 -12.20
N THR A 72 -1.90 16.88 -12.31
CA THR A 72 -2.29 15.64 -12.99
C THR A 72 -3.72 15.72 -13.57
N GLY A 73 -4.10 14.71 -14.37
CA GLY A 73 -5.43 14.59 -14.99
C GLY A 73 -5.65 15.38 -16.27
N GLY A 74 -4.71 16.25 -16.63
CA GLY A 74 -4.76 17.05 -17.86
C GLY A 74 -4.08 16.41 -19.06
N HIS A 75 -4.03 17.17 -20.16
CA HIS A 75 -3.52 16.71 -21.45
C HIS A 75 -2.22 17.41 -21.88
N LYS A 76 -1.88 18.56 -21.28
CA LYS A 76 -0.64 19.27 -21.57
C LYS A 76 0.54 18.54 -20.92
N GLU A 77 1.54 18.16 -21.70
CA GLU A 77 2.76 17.55 -21.16
C GLU A 77 3.63 18.62 -20.44
N ASN A 78 4.20 18.27 -19.28
CA ASN A 78 5.10 19.10 -18.47
C ASN A 78 4.64 20.57 -18.32
N PRO A 79 3.42 20.82 -17.80
CA PRO A 79 2.87 22.18 -17.71
C PRO A 79 3.62 23.01 -16.66
N THR A 80 3.71 24.33 -16.87
CA THR A 80 4.13 25.25 -15.80
C THR A 80 2.94 25.69 -14.94
N TYR A 81 3.23 26.27 -13.76
CA TYR A 81 2.20 26.83 -12.88
C TYR A 81 1.33 27.88 -13.61
N GLU A 82 1.95 28.76 -14.40
CA GLU A 82 1.25 29.80 -15.15
C GLU A 82 0.31 29.20 -16.20
N GLU A 83 0.73 28.12 -16.87
CA GLU A 83 -0.10 27.42 -17.84
C GLU A 83 -1.31 26.77 -17.16
N VAL A 84 -1.11 26.06 -16.03
CA VAL A 84 -2.21 25.43 -15.27
C VAL A 84 -3.17 26.48 -14.71
N SER A 85 -2.65 27.60 -14.21
CA SER A 85 -3.45 28.72 -13.68
C SER A 85 -4.43 29.31 -14.72
N THR A 86 -4.19 29.10 -16.02
CA THR A 86 -5.15 29.51 -17.06
C THR A 86 -6.41 28.64 -17.11
N GLY A 87 -6.39 27.45 -16.47
CA GLY A 87 -7.44 26.44 -16.55
C GLY A 87 -7.51 25.68 -17.89
N LYS A 88 -6.59 25.94 -18.84
CA LYS A 88 -6.67 25.39 -20.20
C LYS A 88 -5.93 24.07 -20.39
N THR A 89 -5.04 23.70 -19.47
CA THR A 89 -4.22 22.48 -19.57
C THR A 89 -5.01 21.20 -19.24
N GLY A 90 -6.20 21.36 -18.63
CA GLY A 90 -7.01 20.28 -18.09
C GLY A 90 -6.46 19.64 -16.82
N HIS A 91 -5.29 20.09 -16.33
CA HIS A 91 -4.71 19.56 -15.10
C HIS A 91 -5.42 20.10 -13.88
N LEU A 92 -5.46 19.27 -12.85
CA LEU A 92 -5.83 19.65 -11.49
C LEU A 92 -4.56 19.84 -10.66
N GLU A 93 -4.62 20.78 -9.71
CA GLU A 93 -3.67 20.82 -8.61
C GLU A 93 -3.89 19.62 -7.70
N ALA A 94 -2.82 18.88 -7.43
CA ALA A 94 -2.86 17.63 -6.69
C ALA A 94 -1.66 17.48 -5.78
N VAL A 95 -1.82 16.64 -4.76
CA VAL A 95 -0.72 16.16 -3.91
C VAL A 95 -0.53 14.67 -4.13
N GLN A 96 0.72 14.22 -4.23
CA GLN A 96 1.09 12.82 -4.19
C GLN A 96 1.71 12.50 -2.83
N ILE A 97 1.11 11.54 -2.12
CA ILE A 97 1.51 11.12 -0.78
C ILE A 97 2.19 9.76 -0.91
N THR A 98 3.41 9.62 -0.40
CA THR A 98 4.10 8.34 -0.23
C THR A 98 3.95 7.91 1.23
N PHE A 99 3.42 6.71 1.47
CA PHE A 99 3.06 6.23 2.81
C PHE A 99 3.35 4.74 3.03
N ASP A 100 3.58 4.37 4.29
CA ASP A 100 3.74 2.98 4.73
C ASP A 100 2.36 2.40 5.09
N PRO A 101 1.82 1.46 4.28
CA PRO A 101 0.49 0.89 4.49
C PRO A 101 0.37 0.06 5.79
N SER A 102 1.49 -0.25 6.45
CA SER A 102 1.50 -0.96 7.74
C SER A 102 1.32 -0.03 8.94
N ILE A 103 1.49 1.28 8.75
CA ILE A 103 1.36 2.31 9.78
C ILE A 103 0.08 3.13 9.57
N ILE A 104 -0.20 3.51 8.32
CA ILE A 104 -1.39 4.27 7.95
C ILE A 104 -2.04 3.68 6.69
N THR A 105 -3.35 3.50 6.72
CA THR A 105 -4.10 2.91 5.62
C THR A 105 -4.54 3.94 4.60
N TYR A 106 -4.79 3.50 3.36
CA TYR A 106 -5.36 4.36 2.32
C TYR A 106 -6.73 4.95 2.73
N SER A 107 -7.55 4.19 3.46
CA SER A 107 -8.84 4.68 3.97
C SER A 107 -8.69 5.83 4.96
N GLU A 108 -7.66 5.80 5.82
CA GLU A 108 -7.36 6.91 6.72
C GLU A 108 -6.90 8.16 5.95
N LEU A 109 -6.13 7.98 4.87
CA LEU A 109 -5.78 9.08 3.97
C LEU A 109 -7.01 9.66 3.26
N LEU A 110 -7.95 8.82 2.83
CA LEU A 110 -9.25 9.26 2.29
C LEU A 110 -10.06 10.05 3.33
N ASP A 111 -10.11 9.58 4.58
CA ASP A 111 -10.82 10.28 5.66
C ASP A 111 -10.25 11.68 5.90
N VAL A 112 -8.92 11.84 5.85
CA VAL A 112 -8.27 13.14 5.91
C VAL A 112 -8.67 13.98 4.70
N PHE A 113 -8.53 13.44 3.48
CA PHE A 113 -8.88 14.12 2.24
C PHE A 113 -10.32 14.66 2.23
N TRP A 114 -11.30 13.84 2.59
CA TRP A 114 -12.72 14.22 2.59
C TRP A 114 -13.05 15.33 3.59
N ARG A 115 -12.26 15.48 4.66
CA ARG A 115 -12.41 16.58 5.63
C ARG A 115 -11.81 17.89 5.14
N GLN A 116 -10.90 17.84 4.17
CA GLN A 116 -10.27 19.03 3.61
C GLN A 116 -11.05 19.67 2.47
N ILE A 117 -12.10 19.02 1.95
CA ILE A 117 -12.76 19.44 0.71
C ILE A 117 -14.28 19.42 0.80
N ASN A 118 -14.95 20.18 -0.06
CA ASN A 118 -16.37 20.03 -0.35
C ASN A 118 -16.55 19.17 -1.62
N PRO A 119 -16.94 17.88 -1.50
CA PRO A 119 -17.00 16.97 -2.64
C PRO A 119 -18.17 17.28 -3.60
N THR A 120 -19.05 18.21 -3.23
CA THR A 120 -20.19 18.62 -4.05
C THR A 120 -19.94 19.93 -4.80
N ASP A 121 -18.81 20.61 -4.56
CA ASP A 121 -18.47 21.85 -5.26
C ASP A 121 -17.87 21.57 -6.64
N ILE A 122 -18.70 21.76 -7.67
CA ILE A 122 -18.30 21.55 -9.07
C ILE A 122 -17.47 22.72 -9.65
N ARG A 123 -17.21 23.79 -8.89
CA ARG A 123 -16.58 25.03 -9.39
C ARG A 123 -15.18 25.30 -8.80
N GLY A 124 -14.65 24.36 -8.03
CA GLY A 124 -13.39 24.51 -7.28
C GLY A 124 -13.63 24.70 -5.78
N GLN A 125 -12.60 24.50 -4.97
CA GLN A 125 -12.72 24.40 -3.51
C GLN A 125 -12.62 25.75 -2.78
N PHE A 126 -13.58 26.04 -1.89
CA PHE A 126 -13.60 27.24 -1.02
C PHE A 126 -13.37 28.57 -1.77
N ALA A 127 -12.23 29.24 -1.54
CA ALA A 127 -11.86 30.48 -2.23
C ALA A 127 -11.22 30.23 -3.60
N ASP A 128 -10.73 29.02 -3.85
CA ASP A 128 -10.04 28.63 -5.07
C ASP A 128 -11.06 28.23 -6.14
N ARG A 129 -11.08 28.98 -7.25
CA ARG A 129 -12.10 28.83 -8.31
C ARG A 129 -11.44 28.63 -9.66
N GLY A 130 -11.91 27.61 -10.38
CA GLY A 130 -11.31 27.18 -11.64
C GLY A 130 -11.36 25.68 -11.82
N GLU A 131 -11.18 25.23 -13.06
CA GLU A 131 -11.15 23.81 -13.40
C GLU A 131 -10.03 23.08 -12.65
N GLN A 132 -8.87 23.72 -12.49
CA GLN A 132 -7.69 23.17 -11.83
C GLN A 132 -7.87 22.92 -10.33
N TYR A 133 -8.89 23.51 -9.69
CA TYR A 133 -9.16 23.37 -8.26
C TYR A 133 -10.28 22.36 -7.95
N LYS A 134 -10.70 21.58 -8.95
CA LYS A 134 -11.70 20.54 -8.76
C LYS A 134 -11.16 19.36 -7.96
N THR A 135 -12.10 18.62 -7.40
CA THR A 135 -11.81 17.41 -6.63
C THR A 135 -11.63 16.20 -7.54
N ALA A 136 -10.59 15.42 -7.31
CA ALA A 136 -10.43 14.09 -7.92
C ALA A 136 -9.55 13.19 -7.06
N VAL A 137 -9.78 11.88 -7.16
CA VAL A 137 -8.90 10.85 -6.60
C VAL A 137 -8.26 10.09 -7.76
N PHE A 138 -6.94 10.05 -7.80
CA PHE A 138 -6.17 9.33 -8.79
C PHE A 138 -5.61 8.06 -8.12
N TYR A 139 -6.34 6.96 -8.28
CA TYR A 139 -6.01 5.68 -7.66
C TYR A 139 -4.79 5.03 -8.32
N HIS A 140 -4.00 4.30 -7.53
CA HIS A 140 -2.80 3.57 -7.97
C HIS A 140 -2.98 2.05 -7.97
N SER A 141 -4.12 1.55 -7.46
CA SER A 141 -4.49 0.14 -7.45
C SER A 141 -6.00 -0.05 -7.56
N ASP A 142 -6.44 -1.26 -7.89
CA ASP A 142 -7.87 -1.61 -7.93
C ASP A 142 -8.51 -1.49 -6.54
N GLU A 143 -7.75 -1.73 -5.47
CA GLU A 143 -8.24 -1.57 -4.10
C GLU A 143 -8.47 -0.11 -3.75
N GLN A 144 -7.53 0.77 -4.11
CA GLN A 144 -7.72 2.23 -3.94
C GLN A 144 -8.95 2.71 -4.71
N LYS A 145 -9.15 2.21 -5.94
CA LYS A 145 -10.34 2.52 -6.75
C LYS A 145 -11.65 2.05 -6.08
N ARG A 146 -11.61 0.91 -5.39
CA ARG A 146 -12.79 0.34 -4.71
C ARG A 146 -13.13 1.11 -3.44
N LEU A 147 -12.13 1.67 -2.76
CA LEU A 147 -12.28 2.42 -1.51
C LEU A 147 -12.69 3.88 -1.72
N ALA A 148 -12.22 4.50 -2.81
CA ALA A 148 -12.50 5.90 -3.17
C ALA A 148 -13.90 6.08 -3.78
#